data_AF-A0AAV2GL04-F1
#
_entry.id   AF-A0AAV2GL04-F1
#
_cell.length_a   1.000
_cell.length_b   1.000
_cell.length_c   1.000
_cell.angle_alpha   90.00
_cell.angle_beta   90.00
_cell.angle_gamma   90.00
#
_symmetry.space_group_name_H-M   'P 1'
#
loop_
_entity.id
_entity.type
_entity.pdbx_description
1 polymer ?
#
loop_
_entity_poly.entity_id
_entity_poly.type
_entity_poly.pdbx_seq_one_letter_code
_entity_poly.pdbx_strand_id
1 'polypeptide(L)' 'MGWLQSLFSPLKKLWFRLHTTSNNRRGIYILYDDVKSCSYEDVHVLWSILVEANSPHILQPPPQPSKQ' A
#
# COMPACT_ATOMS: atom_id res chain seq x y z
N MET A 1 25.87 23.22 17.87
CA MET A 1 26.15 22.29 16.75
C MET A 1 24.84 21.69 16.20
N GLY A 2 24.06 22.47 15.44
CA GLY A 2 22.72 22.07 14.97
C GLY A 2 22.66 21.59 13.50
N TRP A 3 23.75 21.68 12.75
CA TRP A 3 23.75 21.40 11.31
C TRP A 3 23.51 19.92 10.97
N LEU A 4 24.00 19.00 11.81
CA LEU A 4 23.79 17.55 11.62
C LEU A 4 22.29 17.17 11.68
N GLN A 5 21.50 17.82 12.55
CA GLN A 5 20.05 17.55 12.65
C GLN A 5 19.30 17.89 11.35
N SER A 6 19.74 18.93 10.63
CA SER A 6 19.17 19.32 9.33
C SER A 6 19.45 18.27 8.25
N LEU A 7 20.62 17.63 8.29
CA LEU A 7 21.00 16.58 7.34
C LEU A 7 20.36 15.22 7.65
N PHE A 8 20.16 14.87 8.93
CA PHE A 8 19.51 13.60 9.31
C PHE A 8 17.98 13.63 9.20
N SER A 9 17.35 14.81 9.24
CA SER A 9 15.90 14.98 9.11
C SER A 9 15.31 14.45 7.78
N PRO A 10 15.86 14.78 6.59
CA PRO A 10 15.36 14.24 5.32
C PRO A 10 15.58 12.73 5.21
N LEU A 11 16.68 12.20 5.78
CA LEU A 11 16.91 10.74 5.82
C LEU A 11 15.93 10.02 6.74
N LYS A 12 15.62 10.57 7.93
CA LYS A 12 14.58 9.99 8.82
C LYS A 12 13.22 9.97 8.15
N LYS A 13 12.87 11.03 7.41
CA LYS A 13 11.59 11.11 6.68
C LYS A 13 11.52 10.06 5.56
N LEU A 14 12.62 9.85 4.84
CA LEU A 14 12.71 8.83 3.81
C LEU A 14 12.69 7.41 4.41
N TRP A 15 13.38 7.20 5.54
CA TRP A 15 13.41 5.93 6.25
C TRP A 15 12.03 5.53 6.77
N PHE A 16 11.28 6.47 7.35
CA PHE A 16 9.90 6.23 7.77
C PHE A 16 9.00 5.88 6.57
N ARG A 17 9.19 6.58 5.44
CA ARG A 17 8.45 6.35 4.19
C ARG A 17 8.79 4.99 3.53
N LEU A 18 10.01 4.49 3.69
CA LEU A 18 10.40 3.15 3.22
C LEU A 18 9.88 2.06 4.16
N HIS A 19 10.04 2.23 5.47
CA HIS A 19 9.61 1.24 6.47
C HIS A 19 8.09 1.08 6.52
N THR A 20 7.32 2.17 6.35
CA THR A 20 5.86 2.09 6.25
C THR A 20 5.43 1.25 5.04
N THR A 21 5.97 1.52 3.85
CA THR A 21 5.65 0.75 2.64
C THR A 21 6.04 -0.73 2.78
N SER A 22 7.18 -1.04 3.41
CA SER A 22 7.61 -2.42 3.64
C SER A 22 6.72 -3.16 4.65
N ASN A 23 6.30 -2.50 5.74
CA ASN A 23 5.43 -3.11 6.73
C ASN A 23 4.00 -3.30 6.20
N ASN A 24 3.48 -2.35 5.41
CA ASN A 24 2.16 -2.48 4.81
C ASN A 24 2.06 -3.71 3.91
N ARG A 25 3.09 -3.97 3.09
CA ARG A 25 3.12 -5.18 2.24
C ARG A 25 3.09 -6.46 3.06
N ARG A 26 3.89 -6.55 4.13
CA ARG A 26 3.92 -7.73 5.01
C ARG A 26 2.61 -7.92 5.80
N GLY A 27 2.01 -6.83 6.29
CA GLY A 27 0.74 -6.87 7.02
C GLY A 27 -0.44 -7.32 6.15
N ILE A 28 -0.46 -6.92 4.87
CA ILE A 28 -1.48 -7.36 3.91
C ILE A 28 -1.44 -8.88 3.71
N TYR A 29 -0.26 -9.49 3.56
CA TYR A 29 -0.17 -10.95 3.42
C TYR A 29 -0.69 -11.71 4.66
N ILE A 30 -0.57 -11.14 5.86
CA ILE A 30 -1.10 -11.75 7.08
C ILE A 30 -2.63 -11.66 7.08
N LEU A 31 -3.20 -10.49 6.78
CA LEU A 31 -4.65 -10.31 6.70
C LEU A 31 -5.32 -11.19 5.65
N TYR A 32 -4.64 -11.48 4.54
CA TYR A 32 -5.17 -12.34 3.47
C TYR A 32 -5.57 -13.72 3.98
N ASP A 33 -4.74 -14.32 4.84
CA ASP A 33 -4.99 -15.66 5.38
C ASP A 33 -6.22 -15.66 6.30
N ASP A 34 -6.33 -14.64 7.15
CA ASP A 34 -7.49 -14.44 8.02
C ASP A 34 -8.79 -14.22 7.23
N VAL A 35 -8.76 -13.35 6.21
CA VAL A 35 -9.91 -13.07 5.33
C VAL A 35 -10.35 -14.33 4.59
N LYS A 36 -9.41 -15.14 4.10
CA LYS A 36 -9.73 -16.38 3.37
C LYS A 36 -10.47 -17.41 4.23
N SER A 37 -10.15 -17.46 5.54
CA SER A 37 -10.84 -18.35 6.48
C SER A 37 -12.21 -17.82 6.94
N CYS A 38 -12.50 -16.55 6.66
CA CYS A 38 -13.69 -15.86 7.10
C CYS A 38 -14.87 -16.08 6.13
N SER A 39 -16.02 -16.50 6.66
CA SER A 39 -17.22 -16.80 5.85
C SER A 39 -18.10 -15.57 5.54
N TYR A 40 -17.74 -14.39 6.05
CA TYR A 40 -18.56 -13.20 5.97
C TYR A 40 -18.26 -12.39 4.70
N GLU A 41 -19.29 -12.16 3.88
CA GLU A 41 -19.20 -11.38 2.63
C GLU A 41 -18.65 -9.96 2.87
N ASP A 42 -19.09 -9.28 3.93
CA ASP A 42 -18.66 -7.91 4.24
C ASP A 42 -17.13 -7.80 4.46
N VAL A 43 -16.51 -8.88 4.97
CA VAL A 43 -15.07 -8.94 5.19
C VAL A 43 -14.32 -9.06 3.87
N HIS A 44 -14.87 -9.82 2.91
CA HIS A 44 -14.32 -9.93 1.55
C HIS A 44 -14.47 -8.62 0.76
N VAL A 45 -15.57 -7.90 0.96
CA VAL A 45 -15.78 -6.55 0.39
C VAL A 45 -14.75 -5.57 0.96
N LEU A 46 -14.56 -5.55 2.28
CA LEU A 46 -13.57 -4.69 2.93
C LEU A 46 -12.15 -5.02 2.45
N TRP A 47 -11.83 -6.30 2.29
CA TRP A 47 -10.57 -6.76 1.73
C TRP A 47 -10.36 -6.28 0.29
N SER A 48 -11.40 -6.31 -0.54
CA SER A 48 -11.34 -5.83 -1.93
C SER A 48 -11.02 -4.33 -2.00
N ILE A 49 -11.67 -3.52 -1.15
CA ILE A 49 -11.38 -2.07 -1.03
C ILE A 49 -9.93 -1.84 -0.58
N LEU A 50 -9.45 -2.62 0.40
CA LEU A 50 -8.09 -2.51 0.91
C LEU A 50 -7.04 -2.87 -0.16
N VAL A 51 -7.26 -3.94 -0.92
CA VAL A 51 -6.38 -4.38 -2.01
C VAL A 51 -6.34 -3.34 -3.12
N GLU A 52 -7.48 -2.77 -3.49
CA GLU A 52 -7.57 -1.72 -4.51
C GLU A 52 -6.80 -0.46 -4.09
N ALA A 53 -6.96 -0.01 -2.84
CA ALA A 53 -6.25 1.14 -2.30
C ALA A 53 -4.72 0.94 -2.14
N ASN A 54 -4.28 -0.30 -1.92
CA ASN A 54 -2.86 -0.64 -1.79
C ASN A 54 -2.19 -1.05 -3.10
N SER A 55 -2.97 -1.26 -4.17
CA SER A 55 -2.41 -1.37 -5.50
C SER A 55 -1.73 -0.03 -5.80
N PRO A 56 -0.40 0.00 -6.00
CA PRO A 56 0.26 1.23 -6.42
C PRO A 56 -0.26 1.50 -7.81
N HIS A 57 -1.28 2.37 -7.90
CA HIS A 57 -1.99 2.82 -9.10
C HIS A 57 -1.27 2.29 -10.33
N ILE A 58 -1.73 1.12 -10.80
CA ILE A 58 -1.10 0.47 -11.93
C ILE A 58 -0.93 1.55 -12.98
N LEU A 59 0.28 1.64 -13.55
CA LEU A 59 0.63 2.42 -14.73
C LEU A 59 -0.18 1.91 -15.94
N GLN A 60 -1.50 1.82 -15.81
CA GLN A 60 -2.43 1.52 -16.86
C GLN A 60 -3.00 2.87 -17.28
N PRO A 61 -2.55 3.43 -18.42
CA PRO A 61 -3.36 4.41 -19.11
C PRO A 61 -4.75 3.79 -19.37
N PRO A 62 -5.82 4.60 -19.31
CA PRO A 62 -7.18 4.11 -19.52
C PRO A 62 -7.28 3.35 -20.86
N PRO A 63 -8.09 2.28 -20.94
CA PRO A 63 -8.26 1.52 -22.18
C PRO A 63 -8.73 2.49 -23.28
N GLN A 64 -7.92 2.64 -24.33
CA GLN A 64 -8.31 3.48 -25.45
C GLN A 64 -9.51 2.84 -26.16
N PRO A 65 -10.59 3.58 -26.41
CA PRO A 65 -11.70 3.09 -27.20
C PRO A 65 -11.18 2.90 -28.63
N SER A 66 -11.20 1.65 -29.10
CA SER A 66 -11.02 1.30 -30.50
C SER A 66 -12.12 2.00 -31.31
N LYS A 67 -11.78 3.16 -31.89
CA LYS A 67 -12.60 3.77 -32.93
C LYS A 67 -12.50 2.90 -34.18
N GLN A 68 -13.59 2.21 -34.45
CA GLN A 68 -13.95 1.68 -35.75
C GLN A 68 -14.35 2.83 -36.68
#